data_AF-W1XKV8-F1
#
_entry.id   AF-W1XKV8-F1
#
_cell.length_a   1.000
_cell.length_b   1.000
_cell.length_c   1.000
_cell.angle_alpha   90.00
_cell.angle_beta   90.00
_cell.angle_gamma   90.00
#
_symmetry.space_group_name_H-M   'P 1'
#
loop_
_entity.id
_entity.type
_entity.pdbx_description
1 polymer ?
#
loop_
_entity_poly.entity_id
_entity_poly.type
_entity_poly.pdbx_seq_one_letter_code
_entity_poly.pdbx_strand_id
1 'polypeptide(L)' 'RDAPLKRALHPFGGINMIKSSFHAYGREMDSEFEYLFTDLRKTHNQGVFDVYSPDMLRCRKSGVLTGLPDGYG' A
#
# COMPACT_ATOMS: atom_id res chain seq x y z
N ARG A 1 11.94 5.09 -20.06
CA ARG A 1 11.86 3.74 -19.43
C ARG A 1 13.29 3.21 -19.39
N ASP A 2 13.94 3.19 -18.23
CA ASP A 2 15.41 3.01 -18.12
C ASP A 2 15.93 1.59 -18.36
N ALA A 3 15.09 0.56 -18.24
CA ALA A 3 15.52 -0.81 -18.47
C ALA A 3 14.31 -1.72 -18.74
N PRO A 4 14.46 -2.78 -19.55
CA PRO A 4 13.44 -3.81 -19.69
C PRO A 4 13.15 -4.45 -18.33
N LEU A 5 11.86 -4.72 -18.06
CA LEU A 5 11.36 -5.37 -16.83
C LEU A 5 11.59 -4.61 -15.51
N LYS A 6 12.14 -3.39 -15.53
CA LYS A 6 12.22 -2.52 -14.35
C LYS A 6 10.80 -2.18 -13.89
N ARG A 7 10.43 -2.65 -12.69
CA ARG A 7 9.13 -2.36 -12.08
C ARG A 7 9.06 -0.89 -11.66
N ALA A 8 7.92 -0.25 -11.92
CA ALA A 8 7.63 1.08 -11.45
C ALA A 8 7.02 1.03 -10.05
N LEU A 9 7.09 2.16 -9.33
CA LEU A 9 6.38 2.36 -8.07
C LEU A 9 5.08 3.11 -8.34
N HIS A 10 3.97 2.62 -7.78
CA HIS A 10 2.65 3.24 -7.90
C HIS A 10 2.14 3.68 -6.51
N PRO A 11 2.69 4.78 -5.96
CA PRO A 11 2.48 5.14 -4.56
C PRO A 11 1.06 5.60 -4.21
N PHE A 12 0.30 6.10 -5.19
CA PHE A 12 -1.08 6.54 -4.96
C PHE A 12 -2.00 5.41 -4.48
N GLY A 13 -1.69 4.15 -4.81
CA GLY A 13 -2.44 2.98 -4.36
C GLY A 13 -2.26 2.68 -2.86
N GLY A 14 -1.06 2.90 -2.32
CA GLY A 14 -0.76 2.64 -0.90
C GLY A 14 0.73 2.48 -0.62
N ILE A 15 1.26 3.31 0.29
CA ILE A 15 2.68 3.29 0.67
C ILE A 15 3.07 2.01 1.43
N ASN A 16 2.16 1.48 2.24
CA ASN A 16 2.39 0.26 3.03
C ASN A 16 2.72 -0.96 2.16
N MET A 17 2.11 -1.06 0.98
CA MET A 17 2.41 -2.18 0.07
C MET A 17 3.77 -2.05 -0.59
N ILE A 18 4.20 -0.83 -0.90
CA ILE A 18 5.53 -0.56 -1.41
C ILE A 18 6.56 -0.89 -0.34
N LYS A 19 6.37 -0.42 0.90
CA LYS A 19 7.24 -0.73 2.05
C LYS A 19 7.45 -2.23 2.24
N SER A 20 6.35 -2.98 2.23
CA SER A 20 6.37 -4.43 2.36
C SER A 20 7.14 -5.10 1.21
N SER A 21 6.99 -4.59 -0.02
CA SER A 21 7.72 -5.08 -1.18
C SER A 21 9.23 -4.82 -1.07
N PHE A 22 9.64 -3.64 -0.60
CA PHE A 22 11.04 -3.30 -0.36
C PHE A 22 11.68 -4.24 0.66
N HIS A 23 11.00 -4.46 1.80
CA HIS A 23 11.46 -5.42 2.81
C HIS A 23 11.56 -6.85 2.25
N ALA A 24 10.56 -7.31 1.50
CA ALA A 24 10.55 -8.65 0.90
C ALA A 24 11.66 -8.86 -0.15
N TYR A 25 12.08 -7.80 -0.84
CA TYR A 25 13.16 -7.85 -1.84
C TYR A 25 14.51 -7.36 -1.30
N GLY A 26 14.65 -7.13 0.00
CA GLY A 26 15.90 -6.68 0.64
C GLY A 26 16.39 -5.32 0.14
N ARG A 27 15.47 -4.40 -0.18
CA ARG A 27 15.79 -3.03 -0.63
C ARG A 27 15.41 -2.02 0.45
N GLU A 28 16.15 -0.93 0.51
CA GLU A 28 15.83 0.22 1.36
C GLU A 28 15.00 1.25 0.59
N MET A 29 13.99 1.77 1.27
CA MET A 29 13.10 2.79 0.74
C MET A 29 13.62 4.17 1.13
N ASP A 30 13.51 5.12 0.20
CA ASP A 30 13.85 6.50 0.45
C ASP A 30 12.92 7.12 1.51
N SER A 31 13.50 7.76 2.52
CA SER A 31 12.75 8.33 3.65
C SER A 31 11.89 9.54 3.25
N GLU A 32 12.33 10.33 2.27
CA GLU A 32 11.54 11.47 1.75
C GLU A 32 10.33 10.95 0.97
N PHE A 33 10.51 9.86 0.22
CA PHE A 33 9.41 9.19 -0.46
C PHE A 33 8.36 8.64 0.50
N GLU A 34 8.79 8.01 1.61
CA GLU A 34 7.88 7.53 2.65
C GLU A 34 7.11 8.68 3.30
N TYR A 35 7.80 9.78 3.66
CA TYR A 35 7.18 10.97 4.23
C TYR A 35 6.14 11.59 3.29
N LEU A 36 6.46 11.72 2.00
CA LEU A 36 5.56 12.32 1.01
C LEU A 36 4.21 11.58 0.93
N PHE A 37 4.20 10.26 0.97
CA PHE A 37 2.99 9.45 0.82
C PHE A 37 2.35 8.97 2.13
N THR A 38 2.93 9.36 3.26
CA THR A 38 2.38 9.13 4.59
C THR A 38 1.76 10.41 5.15
N ASP A 39 2.48 11.52 5.09
CA ASP A 39 2.13 12.76 5.80
C ASP A 39 1.55 13.84 4.87
N LEU A 40 2.07 13.95 3.64
CA LEU A 40 1.67 15.02 2.73
C LEU A 40 0.55 14.59 1.77
N ARG A 41 0.69 13.41 1.16
CA ARG A 41 -0.23 12.90 0.15
C ARG A 41 -0.87 11.59 0.60
N LYS A 42 -2.13 11.69 1.04
CA LYS A 42 -2.96 10.53 1.38
C LYS A 42 -3.11 9.57 0.19
N THR A 43 -3.01 8.27 0.46
CA THR A 43 -3.12 7.18 -0.53
C THR A 43 -4.51 6.54 -0.51
N HIS A 44 -4.85 5.78 -1.57
CA HIS A 44 -6.09 5.00 -1.64
C HIS A 44 -6.22 4.05 -0.45
N ASN A 45 -5.18 3.23 -0.20
CA ASN A 45 -5.11 2.34 0.96
C ASN A 45 -5.44 3.07 2.26
N GLN A 46 -4.79 4.19 2.56
CA GLN A 46 -5.06 4.93 3.80
C GLN A 46 -6.51 5.44 3.85
N GLY A 47 -7.03 5.97 2.74
CA GLY A 47 -8.42 6.43 2.66
C GLY A 47 -9.46 5.32 2.89
N VAL A 48 -9.21 4.14 2.36
CA VAL A 48 -10.08 2.97 2.55
C VAL A 48 -10.09 2.54 4.02
N PHE A 49 -8.91 2.39 4.63
CA PHE A 49 -8.80 1.93 6.01
C PHE A 49 -9.33 2.94 7.04
N ASP A 50 -9.28 4.25 6.74
CA ASP A 50 -9.84 5.28 7.62
C ASP A 50 -11.38 5.22 7.71
N VAL A 51 -12.06 4.69 6.69
CA VAL A 51 -13.53 4.63 6.61
C VAL A 51 -14.06 3.23 6.90
N TYR A 52 -13.19 2.22 6.98
CA TYR A 52 -13.57 0.85 7.27
C TYR A 52 -14.21 0.71 8.65
N SER A 53 -15.34 0.00 8.69
CA SER A 53 -15.98 -0.33 9.96
C SER A 53 -15.21 -1.46 10.67
N PRO A 54 -15.32 -1.56 12.01
CA PRO A 54 -14.76 -2.67 12.76
C PRO A 54 -15.24 -4.05 12.27
N ASP A 55 -16.48 -4.14 11.80
CA ASP A 55 -17.04 -5.37 11.21
C ASP A 55 -16.36 -5.76 9.91
N MET A 56 -16.15 -4.80 9.00
CA MET A 56 -15.45 -5.04 7.75
C MET A 56 -14.02 -5.54 7.99
N LEU A 57 -13.32 -4.95 8.96
CA LEU A 57 -11.99 -5.40 9.36
C LEU A 57 -12.01 -6.84 9.93
N ARG A 58 -13.02 -7.18 10.73
CA ARG A 58 -13.20 -8.55 11.24
C ARG A 58 -13.48 -9.55 10.12
N CYS A 59 -14.38 -9.23 9.20
CA CYS A 59 -14.69 -10.08 8.04
C CYS A 59 -13.48 -10.30 7.13
N ARG A 60 -12.63 -9.28 6.99
CA ARG A 60 -11.36 -9.39 6.25
C ARG A 60 -10.36 -10.29 6.98
N LYS A 61 -10.22 -10.13 8.29
CA LYS A 61 -9.30 -10.93 9.11
C LYS A 61 -9.72 -12.40 9.20
N SER A 62 -11.02 -12.69 9.24
CA SER A 62 -11.54 -14.05 9.39
C SER A 62 -11.46 -14.89 8.11
N GLY A 63 -11.18 -14.29 6.95
CA GLY A 63 -11.19 -15.00 5.68
C GLY A 63 -12.53 -14.95 4.93
N VAL A 64 -13.57 -14.35 5.53
CA VAL A 64 -14.93 -14.31 4.95
C VAL A 64 -15.03 -13.30 3.80
N LEU A 65 -14.32 -12.17 3.89
CA LEU A 65 -14.20 -11.18 2.83
C LEU A 65 -12.73 -10.83 2.58
N THR A 66 -12.06 -11.60 1.72
CA THR A 66 -10.62 -11.43 1.41
C THR A 66 -10.36 -11.03 -0.03
N GLY A 67 -9.21 -10.40 -0.29
CA GLY A 67 -8.78 -10.05 -1.65
C GLY A 67 -9.51 -8.85 -2.26
N LEU A 68 -10.02 -7.95 -1.41
CA LEU A 68 -10.62 -6.69 -1.85
C LEU A 68 -9.52 -5.77 -2.43
N PRO A 69 -9.85 -4.89 -3.39
CA PRO A 69 -8.91 -3.91 -3.97
C PRO A 69 -8.64 -2.74 -2.99
N ASP A 70 -8.26 -3.08 -1.76
CA ASP A 70 -7.92 -2.17 -0.67
C ASP A 70 -6.41 -1.94 -0.55
N GLY A 71 -5.60 -2.86 -1.07
CA GLY A 71 -4.13 -2.80 -1.08
C GLY A 71 -3.51 -2.59 -2.46
N TYR A 72 -4.29 -2.51 -3.52
CA TYR A 72 -3.79 -2.38 -4.89
C TYR A 72 -4.80 -1.65 -5.78
N GLY A 73 -4.31 -1.06 -6.86
CA GLY A 73 -5.07 -0.38 -7.91
C GLY A 73 -4.41 -0.54 -9.26
#